data_AF-A0A811VDZ1-F1
#
_entry.id   AF-A0A811VDZ1-F1
#
_cell.length_a   1.000
_cell.length_b   1.000
_cell.length_c   1.000
_cell.angle_alpha   90.00
_cell.angle_beta   90.00
_cell.angle_gamma   90.00
#
_symmetry.space_group_name_H-M   'P 1'
#
loop_
_entity.id
_entity.type
_entity.pdbx_description
1 polymer ?
#
loop_
_entity_poly.entity_id
_entity_poly.type
_entity_poly.pdbx_seq_one_letter_code
_entity_poly.pdbx_strand_id
1 'polypeptide(L)'
;MKPNRKELIPAPVSLKTSSVGTTATTSVAHDIRKQDEQLQNLCENVVIIGWLSIIASTTMLLCAGLTMQWSNEVVRSLMLALRKSVETERTRMMFRRVVMAVSLSAYFLSAVNVLMNLFLLFGVNKLNYKLMLPWLLFHGVLFGFFAHLAIYMTITSLLVDFKAFVVLLASFTMIIRNRKAIL
;
A
#
# COMPACT_ATOMS: atom_id res chain seq x y z
N MET A 1 49.52 8.63 -8.73
CA MET A 1 49.92 8.27 -7.36
C MET A 1 48.81 8.67 -6.40
N LYS A 2 48.22 7.69 -5.70
CA LYS A 2 47.31 7.86 -4.55
C LYS A 2 48.16 7.91 -3.28
N PRO A 3 47.73 8.62 -2.22
CA PRO A 3 47.22 7.90 -1.04
C PRO A 3 46.05 8.65 -0.39
N ASN A 4 44.84 8.08 -0.25
CA ASN A 4 44.34 7.26 0.87
C ASN A 4 44.65 7.81 2.29
N ARG A 5 43.69 8.49 2.92
CA ARG A 5 43.60 8.58 4.38
C ARG A 5 42.15 8.71 4.88
N LYS A 6 41.56 7.52 5.08
CA LYS A 6 40.76 7.06 6.24
C LYS A 6 39.66 7.97 6.80
N GLU A 7 38.44 7.46 6.68
CA GLU A 7 37.22 7.87 7.35
C GLU A 7 37.38 7.90 8.88
N LEU A 8 36.85 8.98 9.47
CA LEU A 8 36.77 9.21 10.90
C LEU A 8 35.53 8.49 11.45
N ILE A 9 35.72 7.28 11.95
CA ILE A 9 34.72 6.55 12.75
C ILE A 9 34.61 7.26 14.11
N PRO A 10 33.44 7.73 14.57
CA PRO A 10 33.29 8.27 15.90
C PRO A 10 33.44 7.14 16.94
N ALA A 11 34.30 7.37 17.94
CA ALA A 11 34.67 6.42 18.98
C ALA A 11 33.45 5.91 19.79
N PRO A 12 33.44 4.65 20.24
CA PRO A 12 32.46 4.19 21.21
C PRO A 12 32.76 4.84 22.56
N VAL A 13 31.74 5.45 23.15
CA VAL A 13 31.76 6.02 24.50
C VAL A 13 32.11 4.91 25.50
N SER A 14 33.31 4.99 26.06
CA SER A 14 33.79 4.13 27.15
C SER A 14 33.06 4.51 28.44
N LEU A 15 32.02 3.74 28.78
CA LEU A 15 31.40 3.79 30.10
C LEU A 15 32.13 2.78 30.99
N LYS A 16 33.03 3.32 31.81
CA LYS A 16 33.88 2.58 32.74
C LYS A 16 33.06 2.20 33.98
N THR A 17 32.69 0.93 34.13
CA THR A 17 32.30 0.34 35.42
C THR A 17 32.86 -1.08 35.57
N SER A 18 33.25 -1.39 36.82
CA SER A 18 34.14 -2.43 37.30
C SER A 18 33.85 -3.88 36.89
N SER A 19 34.92 -4.60 36.52
CA SER A 19 35.32 -5.91 37.05
C SER A 19 34.24 -6.75 37.75
N VAL A 20 33.45 -7.51 36.98
CA VAL A 20 32.90 -8.83 37.37
C VAL A 20 32.69 -9.67 36.09
N GLY A 21 33.36 -10.82 35.99
CA GLY A 21 32.93 -11.95 35.16
C GLY A 21 33.32 -11.93 33.67
N THR A 22 34.41 -12.63 33.33
CA THR A 22 34.83 -12.97 31.95
C THR A 22 33.81 -13.82 31.16
N THR A 23 32.69 -14.21 31.77
CA THR A 23 31.57 -14.93 31.12
C THR A 23 30.41 -14.04 30.68
N ALA A 24 30.30 -12.81 31.20
CA ALA A 24 29.22 -11.88 30.83
C ALA A 24 29.55 -11.06 29.57
N THR A 25 30.83 -10.88 29.26
CA THR A 25 31.26 -10.13 28.06
C THR A 25 31.05 -10.90 26.77
N THR A 26 31.15 -12.24 26.79
CA THR A 26 30.90 -13.08 25.62
C THR A 26 29.42 -13.22 25.32
N SER A 27 28.55 -13.31 26.33
CA SER A 27 27.09 -13.34 26.10
C SER A 27 26.57 -12.00 25.60
N VAL A 28 27.02 -10.89 26.19
CA VAL A 28 26.65 -9.53 25.74
C VAL A 28 27.22 -9.22 24.35
N ALA A 29 28.46 -9.61 24.06
CA ALA A 29 29.02 -9.46 22.71
C ALA A 29 28.31 -10.34 21.67
N HIS A 30 27.86 -11.54 22.06
CA HIS A 30 27.08 -12.42 21.20
C HIS A 30 25.66 -11.88 20.96
N ASP A 31 25.01 -11.29 21.96
CA ASP A 31 23.70 -10.64 21.80
C ASP A 31 23.78 -9.38 20.93
N ILE A 32 24.81 -8.53 21.12
CA ILE A 32 25.05 -7.35 20.27
C ILE A 32 25.29 -7.77 18.82
N ARG A 33 26.14 -8.78 18.59
CA ARG A 33 26.41 -9.28 17.24
C ARG A 33 25.17 -9.87 16.57
N LYS A 34 24.34 -10.61 17.32
CA LYS A 34 23.09 -11.17 16.81
C LYS A 34 22.07 -10.06 16.49
N GLN A 35 22.03 -9.00 17.29
CA GLN A 35 21.19 -7.84 17.06
C GLN A 35 21.66 -7.04 15.83
N ASP A 36 22.97 -6.89 15.62
CA ASP A 36 23.53 -6.26 14.42
C ASP A 36 23.25 -7.08 13.15
N GLU A 37 23.38 -8.41 13.20
CA GLU A 37 23.02 -9.31 12.10
C GLU A 37 21.52 -9.21 11.74
N GLN A 38 20.64 -9.13 12.75
CA GLN A 38 19.21 -8.93 12.53
C GLN A 38 18.88 -7.55 11.95
N LEU A 39 19.54 -6.50 12.42
CA LEU A 39 19.36 -5.14 11.91
C LEU A 39 19.81 -5.03 10.46
N GLN A 40 20.94 -5.65 10.12
CA GLN A 40 21.47 -5.67 8.76
C GLN A 40 20.53 -6.42 7.81
N ASN A 41 20.03 -7.60 8.20
CA ASN A 41 19.03 -8.33 7.43
C ASN A 41 17.73 -7.53 7.26
N LEU A 42 17.28 -6.84 8.30
CA LEU A 42 16.11 -5.96 8.20
C LEU A 42 16.34 -4.82 7.20
N CYS A 43 17.50 -4.16 7.25
CA CYS A 43 17.88 -3.12 6.30
C CYS A 43 17.88 -3.64 4.85
N GLU A 44 18.43 -4.82 4.61
CA GLU A 44 18.46 -5.44 3.28
C GLU A 44 17.04 -5.72 2.76
N ASN A 45 16.16 -6.31 3.59
CA ASN A 45 14.77 -6.56 3.21
C ASN A 45 14.00 -5.27 2.90
N VAL A 46 14.19 -4.22 3.72
CA VAL A 46 13.54 -2.92 3.51
C VAL A 46 14.04 -2.27 2.21
N VAL A 47 15.33 -2.41 1.88
CA VAL A 47 15.89 -1.94 0.62
C VAL A 47 15.28 -2.69 -0.57
N ILE A 48 15.16 -4.02 -0.48
CA ILE A 48 14.53 -4.84 -1.52
C ILE A 48 13.07 -4.43 -1.74
N ILE A 49 12.30 -4.26 -0.66
CA ILE A 49 10.91 -3.81 -0.71
C ILE A 49 10.80 -2.42 -1.34
N GLY A 50 11.68 -1.49 -0.96
CA GLY A 50 11.74 -0.14 -1.53
C GLY A 50 11.96 -0.17 -3.05
N TRP A 51 12.92 -0.96 -3.53
CA TRP A 51 13.20 -1.09 -4.97
C TRP A 51 12.07 -1.77 -5.74
N LEU A 52 11.49 -2.86 -5.21
CA LEU A 52 10.33 -3.52 -5.82
C LEU A 52 9.15 -2.55 -5.97
N SER A 53 8.89 -1.75 -4.93
CA SER A 53 7.84 -0.73 -4.94
C SER A 53 8.11 0.38 -5.96
N ILE A 54 9.37 0.82 -6.14
CA ILE A 54 9.76 1.77 -7.18
C ILE A 54 9.53 1.20 -8.59
N ILE A 55 9.89 -0.06 -8.83
CA ILE A 55 9.68 -0.71 -10.14
C ILE A 55 8.18 -0.83 -10.45
N ALA A 56 7.38 -1.29 -9.48
CA ALA A 56 5.94 -1.37 -9.62
C ALA A 56 5.31 0.02 -9.86
N SER A 57 5.82 1.06 -9.20
CA SER A 57 5.30 2.41 -9.35
C SER A 57 5.69 3.02 -10.70
N THR A 58 6.95 2.92 -11.11
CA THR A 58 7.41 3.43 -12.41
C THR A 58 6.69 2.76 -13.59
N THR A 59 6.44 1.45 -13.50
CA THR A 59 5.62 0.75 -14.51
C THR A 59 4.17 1.25 -14.51
N MET A 60 3.56 1.47 -13.34
CA MET A 60 2.22 2.06 -13.25
C MET A 60 2.18 3.51 -13.76
N LEU A 61 3.24 4.29 -13.51
CA LEU A 61 3.38 5.67 -13.98
C LEU A 61 3.41 5.73 -15.51
N LEU A 62 4.21 4.86 -16.13
CA LEU A 62 4.27 4.70 -17.58
C LEU A 62 2.93 4.24 -18.14
N CYS A 63 2.31 3.23 -17.53
CA CYS A 63 1.00 2.73 -17.95
C CYS A 63 -0.09 3.81 -17.87
N ALA A 64 -0.14 4.58 -16.77
CA ALA A 64 -1.08 5.68 -16.60
C ALA A 64 -0.83 6.80 -17.61
N GLY A 65 0.44 7.15 -17.87
CA GLY A 65 0.82 8.12 -18.88
C GLY A 65 0.39 7.71 -20.29
N LEU A 66 0.64 6.46 -20.67
CA LEU A 66 0.18 5.88 -21.94
C LEU A 66 -1.35 5.88 -22.03
N THR A 67 -2.04 5.52 -20.94
CA THR A 67 -3.51 5.53 -20.88
C THR A 67 -4.09 6.92 -21.10
N MET A 68 -3.45 7.97 -20.57
CA MET A 68 -3.87 9.36 -20.79
C MET A 68 -3.69 9.77 -22.25
N GLN A 69 -2.53 9.45 -22.84
CA GLN A 69 -2.20 9.79 -24.23
C GLN A 69 -3.13 9.06 -25.23
N TRP A 70 -3.47 7.80 -24.95
CA TRP A 70 -4.30 6.95 -25.81
C TRP A 70 -5.75 6.84 -25.30
N SER A 71 -6.19 7.81 -24.49
CA SER A 71 -7.48 7.75 -23.78
C SER A 71 -8.69 7.49 -24.67
N ASN A 72 -8.69 7.99 -25.92
CA ASN A 72 -9.77 7.75 -26.87
C ASN A 72 -9.90 6.27 -27.28
N GLU A 73 -8.77 5.60 -27.51
CA GLU A 73 -8.73 4.19 -27.91
C GLU A 73 -9.01 3.26 -26.73
N VAL A 74 -8.51 3.62 -25.54
CA VAL A 74 -8.79 2.91 -24.29
C VAL A 74 -10.28 2.94 -23.96
N VAL A 75 -10.92 4.11 -24.06
CA VAL A 75 -12.37 4.25 -23.85
C VAL A 75 -13.15 3.42 -24.86
N ARG A 76 -12.75 3.43 -26.14
CA ARG A 76 -13.37 2.60 -27.18
C ARG A 76 -13.26 1.11 -26.85
N SER A 77 -12.06 0.63 -26.54
CA SER A 77 -11.79 -0.76 -26.18
C SER A 77 -12.55 -1.20 -24.93
N LEU A 78 -12.62 -0.34 -23.91
CA LEU A 78 -13.29 -0.65 -22.65
C LEU A 78 -14.82 -0.64 -22.79
N MET A 79 -15.39 0.24 -23.61
CA MET A 79 -16.83 0.17 -23.96
C MET A 79 -17.17 -1.11 -24.72
N LEU A 80 -16.30 -1.54 -25.65
CA LEU A 80 -16.44 -2.83 -26.35
C LEU A 80 -16.37 -4.00 -25.36
N ALA A 81 -15.42 -3.98 -24.41
CA ALA A 81 -15.27 -5.02 -23.38
C ALA A 81 -16.47 -5.11 -22.44
N LEU A 82 -17.07 -3.97 -22.08
CA LEU A 82 -18.26 -3.90 -21.22
C LEU A 82 -19.56 -4.33 -21.92
N ARG A 83 -19.50 -4.72 -23.21
CA ARG A 83 -20.66 -5.05 -24.07
C ARG A 83 -21.79 -4.02 -23.99
N LYS A 84 -21.49 -2.78 -23.60
CA LYS A 84 -22.45 -1.68 -23.65
C LYS A 84 -22.51 -1.21 -25.09
N SER A 85 -23.69 -1.28 -25.68
CA SER A 85 -23.99 -0.67 -26.96
C SER A 85 -23.64 0.83 -26.91
N VAL A 86 -23.29 1.36 -28.08
CA VAL A 86 -22.92 2.75 -28.35
C VAL A 86 -24.15 3.65 -28.15
N GLU A 87 -24.78 3.66 -26.98
CA GLU A 87 -26.13 4.18 -26.87
C GLU A 87 -26.19 5.69 -26.59
N THR A 88 -25.08 6.38 -26.32
CA THR A 88 -25.08 7.86 -26.25
C THR A 88 -23.67 8.44 -26.24
N GLU A 89 -23.42 9.45 -27.08
CA GLU A 89 -22.18 10.26 -27.07
C GLU A 89 -21.87 10.85 -25.67
N ARG A 90 -22.94 11.14 -24.90
CA ARG A 90 -22.86 11.57 -23.49
C ARG A 90 -22.22 10.52 -22.59
N THR A 91 -22.55 9.24 -22.75
CA THR A 91 -21.97 8.14 -21.95
C THR A 91 -20.49 7.96 -22.27
N ARG A 92 -20.11 8.04 -23.55
CA ARG A 92 -18.70 8.00 -23.99
C ARG A 92 -17.89 9.16 -23.42
N MET A 93 -18.43 10.38 -23.45
CA MET A 93 -17.79 11.55 -22.84
C MET A 93 -17.61 11.41 -21.33
N MET A 94 -18.63 10.94 -20.61
CA MET A 94 -18.54 10.68 -19.16
C MET A 94 -17.49 9.62 -18.85
N PHE A 95 -17.49 8.54 -19.62
CA PHE A 95 -16.53 7.45 -19.44
C PHE A 95 -15.10 7.89 -19.70
N ARG A 96 -14.87 8.72 -20.73
CA ARG A 96 -13.57 9.34 -20.98
C ARG A 96 -13.11 10.22 -19.83
N ARG A 97 -14.00 11.01 -19.23
CA ARG A 97 -13.68 11.83 -18.05
C ARG A 97 -13.27 10.95 -16.87
N VAL A 98 -13.99 9.86 -16.63
CA VAL A 98 -13.67 8.90 -15.56
C VAL A 98 -12.30 8.25 -15.81
N VAL A 99 -12.06 7.72 -17.01
CA VAL A 99 -10.76 7.11 -17.37
C VAL A 99 -9.63 8.12 -17.19
N MET A 100 -9.78 9.35 -17.68
CA MET A 100 -8.76 10.39 -17.51
C MET A 100 -8.53 10.76 -16.04
N ALA A 101 -9.59 10.89 -15.23
CA ALA A 101 -9.47 11.19 -13.80
C ALA A 101 -8.79 10.05 -13.02
N VAL A 102 -9.14 8.80 -13.33
CA VAL A 102 -8.51 7.61 -12.73
C VAL A 102 -7.04 7.51 -13.15
N SER A 103 -6.73 7.71 -14.43
CA SER A 103 -5.34 7.69 -14.90
C SER A 103 -4.50 8.82 -14.31
N LEU A 104 -5.05 10.03 -14.20
CA LEU A 104 -4.36 11.18 -13.59
C LEU A 104 -4.09 10.95 -12.10
N SER A 105 -5.09 10.44 -11.36
CA SER A 105 -4.91 10.11 -9.94
C SER A 105 -3.90 8.97 -9.74
N ALA A 106 -3.96 7.92 -10.55
CA ALA A 106 -2.97 6.84 -10.56
C ALA A 106 -1.56 7.34 -10.87
N TYR A 107 -1.41 8.23 -11.86
CA TYR A 107 -0.14 8.85 -12.21
C TYR A 107 0.45 9.63 -11.04
N PHE A 108 -0.35 10.53 -10.44
CA PHE A 108 0.10 11.35 -9.31
C PHE A 108 0.45 10.50 -8.08
N LEU A 109 -0.42 9.55 -7.73
CA LEU A 109 -0.22 8.67 -6.58
C LEU A 109 1.04 7.80 -6.75
N SER A 110 1.27 7.30 -7.97
CA SER A 110 2.47 6.53 -8.29
C SER A 110 3.74 7.38 -8.22
N ALA A 111 3.72 8.62 -8.72
CA ALA A 111 4.85 9.55 -8.59
C ALA A 111 5.20 9.85 -7.12
N VAL A 112 4.18 10.11 -6.30
CA VAL A 112 4.34 10.27 -4.85
C VAL A 112 4.89 9.01 -4.21
N ASN A 113 4.41 7.83 -4.61
CA ASN A 113 4.90 6.56 -4.08
C ASN A 113 6.38 6.34 -4.42
N VAL A 114 6.84 6.65 -5.63
CA VAL A 114 8.28 6.62 -5.98
C VAL A 114 9.07 7.53 -5.05
N LEU A 115 8.60 8.77 -4.85
CA LEU A 115 9.25 9.73 -3.97
C LEU A 115 9.34 9.21 -2.52
N MET A 116 8.27 8.63 -1.99
CA MET A 116 8.25 8.05 -0.65
C MET A 116 9.24 6.88 -0.53
N ASN A 117 9.28 5.98 -1.52
CA ASN A 117 10.23 4.86 -1.50
C ASN A 117 11.68 5.33 -1.66
N LEU A 118 11.94 6.43 -2.37
CA LEU A 118 13.27 7.06 -2.35
C LEU A 118 13.64 7.57 -0.96
N PHE A 119 12.71 8.24 -0.25
CA PHE A 119 12.95 8.66 1.14
C PHE A 119 13.28 7.47 2.06
N LEU A 120 12.59 6.34 1.89
CA LEU A 120 12.89 5.10 2.62
C LEU A 120 14.31 4.61 2.31
N LEU A 121 14.68 4.48 1.04
CA LEU A 121 16.01 4.00 0.63
C LEU A 121 17.13 4.91 1.14
N PHE A 122 16.96 6.23 1.03
CA PHE A 122 17.92 7.19 1.57
C PHE A 122 17.96 7.17 3.11
N GLY A 123 16.80 6.97 3.76
CA GLY A 123 16.70 6.85 5.21
C GLY A 123 17.43 5.63 5.73
N VAL A 124 17.28 4.47 5.10
CA VAL A 124 18.00 3.24 5.46
C VAL A 124 19.48 3.39 5.20
N ASN A 125 19.89 3.90 4.03
CA ASN A 125 21.31 4.05 3.68
C ASN A 125 22.05 5.05 4.60
N LYS A 126 21.37 6.07 5.11
CA LYS A 126 21.94 7.06 6.06
C LYS A 126 21.61 6.75 7.51
N LEU A 127 20.95 5.63 7.81
CA LEU A 127 20.46 5.27 9.15
C LEU A 127 19.70 6.43 9.84
N ASN A 128 18.90 7.18 9.06
CA ASN A 128 18.20 8.37 9.53
C ASN A 128 16.69 8.17 9.55
N TYR A 129 16.15 7.94 10.76
CA TYR A 129 14.73 7.69 10.99
C TYR A 129 13.82 8.83 10.51
N LYS A 130 14.30 10.08 10.48
CA LYS A 130 13.48 11.24 10.03
C LYS A 130 13.12 11.14 8.55
N LEU A 131 13.94 10.47 7.74
CA LEU A 131 13.65 10.22 6.32
C LEU A 131 12.75 9.01 6.12
N MET A 132 12.66 8.09 7.09
CA MET A 132 11.75 6.95 7.04
C MET A 132 10.32 7.34 7.44
N LEU A 133 10.16 8.41 8.22
CA LEU A 133 8.87 8.88 8.74
C LEU A 133 7.85 9.25 7.64
N PRO A 134 8.20 10.00 6.57
CA PRO A 134 7.26 10.31 5.49
C PRO A 134 6.73 9.05 4.79
N TRP A 135 7.61 8.06 4.56
CA TRP A 135 7.20 6.79 3.97
C TRP A 135 6.20 6.04 4.86
N LEU A 136 6.50 5.97 6.16
CA LEU A 136 5.65 5.28 7.14
C LEU A 136 4.29 5.95 7.30
N LEU A 137 4.25 7.29 7.38
CA LEU A 137 3.00 8.03 7.46
C LEU A 137 2.16 7.86 6.20
N PHE A 138 2.78 7.96 5.02
CA PHE A 138 2.08 7.80 3.75
C PHE A 138 1.42 6.41 3.62
N HIS A 139 2.20 5.34 3.82
CA HIS A 139 1.68 3.98 3.73
C HIS A 139 0.73 3.63 4.87
N GLY A 140 0.98 4.14 6.09
CA GLY A 140 0.11 3.94 7.24
C GLY A 140 -1.28 4.57 7.04
N VAL A 141 -1.34 5.79 6.51
CA VAL A 141 -2.62 6.45 6.19
C VAL A 141 -3.33 5.72 5.05
N LEU A 142 -2.61 5.33 3.98
CA LEU A 142 -3.21 4.54 2.90
C LEU A 142 -3.80 3.22 3.43
N PHE A 143 -3.01 2.48 4.20
CA PHE A 143 -3.43 1.20 4.78
C PHE A 143 -4.65 1.38 5.69
N GLY A 144 -4.66 2.40 6.56
CA GLY A 144 -5.80 2.72 7.42
C GLY A 144 -7.06 3.06 6.61
N PHE A 145 -6.92 3.83 5.54
CA PHE A 145 -8.04 4.16 4.65
C PHE A 145 -8.61 2.92 3.95
N PHE A 146 -7.76 2.06 3.39
CA PHE A 146 -8.20 0.82 2.74
C PHE A 146 -8.82 -0.16 3.74
N ALA A 147 -8.27 -0.29 4.95
CA ALA A 147 -8.85 -1.10 6.01
C ALA A 147 -10.23 -0.58 6.41
N HIS A 148 -10.38 0.73 6.57
CA HIS A 148 -11.67 1.35 6.88
C HIS A 148 -12.69 1.11 5.76
N LEU A 149 -12.30 1.30 4.50
CA LEU A 149 -13.16 1.04 3.35
C LEU A 149 -13.57 -0.44 3.27
N ALA A 150 -12.64 -1.36 3.51
CA ALA A 150 -12.92 -2.80 3.52
C ALA A 150 -13.95 -3.15 4.61
N ILE A 151 -13.75 -2.67 5.84
CA ILE A 151 -14.70 -2.87 6.95
C ILE A 151 -16.07 -2.28 6.60
N TYR A 152 -16.11 -1.05 6.07
CA TYR A 152 -17.34 -0.40 5.65
C TYR A 152 -18.09 -1.21 4.59
N MET A 153 -17.39 -1.71 3.58
CA MET A 153 -17.99 -2.54 2.52
C MET A 153 -18.51 -3.87 3.06
N THR A 154 -17.75 -4.54 3.96
CA THR A 154 -18.20 -5.79 4.60
C THR A 154 -19.46 -5.57 5.43
N ILE A 155 -19.50 -4.52 6.26
CA ILE A 155 -20.68 -4.19 7.07
C ILE A 155 -21.88 -3.87 6.17
N THR A 156 -21.68 -3.07 5.12
CA THR A 156 -22.75 -2.71 4.18
C THR A 156 -23.29 -3.94 3.45
N SER A 157 -22.41 -4.85 3.01
CA SER A 157 -22.83 -6.13 2.40
C SER A 157 -23.68 -6.95 3.37
N LEU A 158 -23.23 -7.07 4.62
CA LEU A 158 -23.95 -7.83 5.65
C LEU A 158 -25.34 -7.24 5.94
N LEU A 159 -25.45 -5.90 5.94
CA LEU A 159 -26.72 -5.18 6.10
C LEU A 159 -27.67 -5.41 4.91
N VAL A 160 -27.15 -5.46 3.69
CA VAL A 160 -27.93 -5.77 2.49
C VAL A 160 -28.45 -7.21 2.57
N ASP A 161 -27.59 -8.16 2.95
CA ASP A 161 -27.96 -9.57 3.12
C ASP A 161 -29.01 -9.75 4.23
N PHE A 162 -28.86 -9.03 5.35
CA PHE A 162 -29.84 -9.04 6.44
C PHE A 162 -31.19 -8.46 6.00
N LYS A 163 -31.20 -7.34 5.26
CA LYS A 163 -32.44 -6.77 4.72
C LYS A 163 -33.12 -7.72 3.74
N ALA A 164 -32.36 -8.35 2.85
CA ALA A 164 -32.89 -9.36 1.93
C ALA A 164 -33.50 -10.54 2.70
N PHE A 165 -32.83 -11.01 3.75
CA PHE A 165 -33.33 -12.08 4.63
C PHE A 165 -34.64 -11.69 5.34
N VAL A 166 -34.74 -10.48 5.90
CA VAL A 166 -35.95 -9.98 6.55
C VAL A 166 -37.12 -9.87 5.58
N VAL A 167 -36.89 -9.36 4.36
CA VAL A 167 -37.91 -9.29 3.30
C VAL A 167 -38.38 -10.68 2.89
N LEU A 168 -37.46 -11.64 2.78
CA LEU A 168 -37.79 -13.04 2.50
C LEU A 168 -38.67 -13.64 3.60
N LEU A 169 -38.30 -13.45 4.87
CA LEU A 169 -39.05 -13.96 6.03
C LEU A 169 -40.47 -13.35 6.11
N ALA A 170 -40.59 -12.04 5.86
CA ALA A 170 -41.87 -11.34 5.81
C ALA A 170 -42.76 -11.90 4.70
N SER A 171 -42.20 -12.16 3.52
CA SER A 171 -42.91 -12.76 2.38
C SER A 171 -43.42 -14.16 2.71
N PHE A 172 -42.59 -15.02 3.32
CA PHE A 172 -43.01 -16.35 3.79
C PHE A 172 -44.13 -16.29 4.82
N THR A 173 -44.02 -15.38 5.79
CA THR A 173 -45.03 -15.19 6.84
C THR A 173 -46.38 -14.78 6.24
N MET A 174 -46.37 -13.87 5.26
CA MET A 174 -47.58 -13.44 4.55
C MET A 174 -48.22 -14.60 3.78
N ILE A 175 -47.43 -15.42 3.07
CA ILE A 175 -47.94 -16.60 2.35
C ILE A 175 -48.60 -17.60 3.30
N ILE A 176 -47.96 -17.90 4.44
CA ILE A 176 -48.51 -18.82 5.45
C ILE A 176 -49.81 -18.27 6.05
N ARG A 177 -49.85 -16.98 6.39
CA ARG A 177 -51.04 -16.33 6.93
C ARG A 177 -52.19 -16.33 5.92
N ASN A 178 -51.93 -16.07 4.64
CA ASN A 178 -52.95 -16.11 3.60
C ASN A 178 -53.50 -17.53 3.38
N ARG A 179 -52.66 -18.57 3.45
CA ARG A 179 -53.16 -19.97 3.39
C ARG A 179 -54.08 -20.32 4.56
N LYS A 180 -53.83 -19.79 5.75
CA LYS A 180 -54.68 -20.03 6.93
C LYS A 180 -56.01 -19.27 6.91
N ALA A 181 -56.17 -18.25 6.06
CA ALA A 181 -57.40 -17.48 5.94
C ALA A 181 -58.40 -18.03 4.89
N ILE A 182 -57.98 -19.04 4.12
CA ILE A 182 -58.77 -19.65 3.02
C ILE A 182 -59.33 -21.03 3.44
N LEU A 183 -58.96 -21.52 4.63
CA LEU A 183 -59.48 -22.72 5.29
C LEU A 183 -60.39 -22.31 6.46
#